data_AF-A0A444R855-F1
#
_entry.id   AF-A0A444R855-F1
#
_cell.length_a   1.000
_cell.length_b   1.000
_cell.length_c   1.000
_cell.angle_alpha   90.00
_cell.angle_beta   90.00
_cell.angle_gamma   90.00
#
_symmetry.space_group_name_H-M   'P 1'
#
loop_
_entity.id
_entity.type
_entity.pdbx_description
1 polymer ?
#
loop_
_entity_poly.entity_id
_entity_poly.type
_entity_poly.pdbx_seq_one_letter_code
_entity_poly.pdbx_strand_id
1 'polypeptide(L)' 'MKICLYHTLNPEAIPGYKKFAQAIEADNFVQADVRKIDTNLYRARLSIRSRLLFSLYRY' A
#
# COMPACT_ATOMS: atom_id res chain seq x y z
N MET A 1 -10.33 4.16 3.12
CA MET A 1 -9.37 4.10 4.26
C MET A 1 -8.47 5.34 4.39
N LYS A 2 -7.86 5.63 5.56
CA LYS A 2 -6.81 6.68 5.70
C LYS A 2 -5.42 6.04 5.72
N ILE A 3 -4.50 6.53 4.90
CA ILE A 3 -3.12 6.04 4.86
C ILE A 3 -2.25 6.92 5.77
N CYS A 4 -1.53 6.28 6.70
CA CYS A 4 -0.53 6.94 7.54
C CYS A 4 0.86 6.59 7.03
N LEU A 5 1.65 7.61 6.70
CA LEU A 5 3.03 7.47 6.29
C LEU A 5 3.95 7.75 7.49
N TYR A 6 5.03 6.98 7.61
CA TYR A 6 6.09 7.33 8.54
C TYR A 6 6.77 8.63 8.07
N HIS A 7 7.17 9.46 9.03
CA HIS A 7 7.65 10.83 8.78
C HIS A 7 8.79 10.93 7.74
N THR A 8 9.63 9.90 7.63
CA THR A 8 10.78 9.88 6.73
C THR A 8 10.47 9.34 5.33
N LEU A 9 9.24 8.91 5.08
CA LEU A 9 8.85 8.25 3.85
C LEU A 9 8.33 9.29 2.86
N ASN A 10 9.07 9.53 1.77
CA ASN A 10 8.60 10.40 0.69
C ASN A 10 7.79 9.59 -0.34
N PRO A 11 6.45 9.74 -0.39
CA PRO A 11 5.61 8.97 -1.32
C PRO A 11 5.85 9.32 -2.80
N GLU A 12 6.32 10.54 -3.10
CA GLU A 12 6.61 10.96 -4.48
C GLU A 12 7.82 10.25 -5.07
N ALA A 13 8.77 9.87 -4.21
CA ALA A 13 9.93 9.10 -4.60
C ALA A 13 9.61 7.62 -4.85
N ILE A 14 8.40 7.14 -4.52
CA ILE A 14 8.01 5.74 -4.63
C ILE A 14 7.21 5.53 -5.94
N PRO A 15 7.79 4.85 -6.94
CA PRO A 15 7.12 4.64 -8.22
C PRO A 15 5.82 3.86 -8.04
N GLY A 16 4.73 4.38 -8.62
CA GLY A 16 3.42 3.72 -8.57
C GLY A 16 2.67 3.89 -7.24
N TYR A 17 3.24 4.57 -6.24
CA TYR A 17 2.58 4.78 -4.95
C TYR A 17 1.24 5.51 -5.09
N LYS A 18 1.15 6.54 -5.96
CA LYS A 18 -0.09 7.30 -6.16
C LYS A 18 -1.28 6.41 -6.56
N LYS A 19 -1.05 5.42 -7.44
CA LYS A 19 -2.10 4.48 -7.87
C LYS A 19 -2.51 3.55 -6.73
N PHE A 20 -1.53 3.07 -5.96
CA PHE A 20 -1.79 2.28 -4.77
C PHE A 20 -2.62 3.07 -3.75
N ALA A 21 -2.20 4.30 -3.44
CA ALA A 21 -2.88 5.15 -2.47
C ALA A 21 -4.34 5.40 -2.85
N GLN A 22 -4.60 5.77 -4.10
CA GLN A 22 -5.95 5.98 -4.63
C GLN A 22 -6.83 4.72 -4.50
N ALA A 23 -6.29 3.54 -4.82
CA ALA A 23 -7.03 2.29 -4.73
C ALA A 23 -7.35 1.92 -3.27
N ILE A 24 -6.41 2.10 -2.34
CA ILE A 24 -6.62 1.83 -0.90
C ILE A 24 -7.56 2.83 -0.25
N GLU A 25 -7.48 4.11 -0.62
CA GLU A 25 -8.40 5.13 -0.14
C GLU A 25 -9.84 4.82 -0.53
N ALA A 26 -10.05 4.26 -1.73
CA ALA A 26 -11.33 3.77 -2.25
C ALA A 26 -11.72 2.34 -1.79
N ASP A 27 -11.00 1.76 -0.83
CA ASP A 27 -11.23 0.41 -0.30
C ASP A 27 -11.15 -0.71 -1.38
N ASN A 28 -10.45 -0.44 -2.49
CA ASN A 28 -10.28 -1.36 -3.61
C ASN A 28 -8.92 -2.10 -3.56
N PHE A 29 -8.85 -3.13 -2.73
CA PHE A 29 -7.65 -3.95 -2.54
C PHE A 29 -7.28 -4.80 -3.77
N VAL A 30 -8.26 -5.11 -4.63
CA VAL A 30 -8.05 -5.91 -5.84
C VAL A 30 -7.24 -5.10 -6.85
N GLN A 31 -7.60 -3.83 -7.07
CA GLN A 31 -6.89 -2.93 -7.98
C GLN A 31 -5.45 -2.64 -7.52
N ALA A 32 -5.20 -2.67 -6.21
CA ALA A 32 -3.87 -2.51 -5.63
C ALA A 32 -3.02 -3.81 -5.61
N ASP A 33 -3.53 -4.93 -6.15
CA ASP A 33 -2.90 -6.26 -6.12
C ASP A 33 -2.36 -6.60 -4.72
N VAL A 34 -3.21 -6.39 -3.70
CA VAL A 34 -2.86 -6.62 -2.30
C VAL A 34 -3.00 -8.10 -1.98
N ARG A 35 -1.97 -8.66 -1.34
CA ARG A 35 -1.99 -10.01 -0.78
C ARG A 35 -1.54 -10.00 0.67
N LYS A 36 -2.21 -10.79 1.52
CA LYS A 36 -1.77 -11.03 2.89
C LYS A 36 -0.56 -11.98 2.88
N ILE A 37 0.46 -11.65 3.66
CA ILE A 37 1.68 -12.45 3.83
C ILE A 37 1.79 -13.01 5.24
N ASP A 38 1.39 -12.22 6.24
CA ASP A 38 1.46 -12.61 7.65
C ASP A 38 0.32 -11.96 8.46
N THR A 39 0.31 -12.21 9.77
CA THR A 39 -0.69 -11.87 10.78
C THR A 39 -1.16 -10.42 10.71
N ASN A 40 -0.28 -9.47 10.38
CA ASN A 40 -0.63 -8.09 10.05
C ASN A 40 0.33 -7.49 9.01
N LEU A 41 0.68 -8.31 8.01
CA LEU A 41 1.60 -7.91 6.96
C LEU A 41 0.97 -8.18 5.60
N TYR A 42 0.82 -7.12 4.82
CA TYR A 42 0.25 -7.14 3.49
C TYR A 42 1.29 -6.63 2.50
N ARG A 43 1.19 -7.12 1.26
CA ARG A 43 2.02 -6.70 0.14
C ARG A 43 1.18 -6.25 -1.01
N ALA A 44 1.46 -5.06 -1.52
CA ALA A 44 0.94 -4.55 -2.77
C ALA A 44 2.00 -4.58 -3.87
N ARG A 45 1.55 -4.76 -5.12
CA ARG A 45 2.43 -4.63 -6.28
C ARG A 45 2.38 -3.21 -6.82
N LEU A 46 3.51 -2.52 -6.75
CA LEU A 46 3.64 -1.17 -7.34
C LEU A 46 4.11 -1.20 -8.80
N SER A 47 4.99 -2.14 -9.12
CA SER A 47 5.54 -2.33 -10.48
C SER A 47 5.90 -3.80 -10.72
N ILE A 48 6.61 -4.12 -11.80
CA ILE A 48 7.12 -5.49 -11.99
C ILE A 48 8.18 -5.87 -10.95
N ARG A 49 9.06 -4.93 -10.58
CA ARG A 49 10.17 -5.15 -9.62
C ARG A 49 9.89 -4.63 -8.21
N SER A 50 8.99 -3.67 -8.05
CA SER A 50 8.75 -3.00 -6.77
C SER A 50 7.53 -3.57 -6.06
N ARG A 51 7.65 -3.77 -4.75
CA ARG A 51 6.58 -4.22 -3.86
C ARG A 51 6.53 -3.29 -2.66
N LEU A 52 5.33 -3.03 -2.15
CA LEU A 52 5.13 -2.23 -0.95
C LEU A 52 4.57 -3.13 0.15
N LEU A 53 5.20 -3.10 1.31
CA LEU A 53 4.74 -3.81 2.50
C LEU A 53 4.05 -2.82 3.44
N PHE A 54 2.92 -3.21 3.98
CA PHE A 54 2.17 -2.39 4.93
C PHE A 54 1.35 -3.25 5.89
N SER A 55 0.96 -2.64 7.00
CA SER A 55 0.06 -3.23 8.00
C SER A 55 -1.28 -2.52 7.93
N LEU A 56 -2.35 -3.23 8.31
CA LEU A 56 -3.70 -2.70 8.31
C LEU A 56 -4.25 -2.74 9.72
N TYR A 57 -4.55 -1.58 10.27
CA TYR A 57 -5.14 -1.43 11.58
C TYR A 57 -6.59 -0.98 11.43
N ARG A 58 -7.50 -1.71 12.07
CA ARG A 58 -8.91 -1.35 12.20
C ARG A 58 -9.17 -1.08 13.67
N TYR A 59 -9.43 0.17 14.02
CA TYR A 59 -9.99 0.56 15.31
C TYR A 59 -11.51 0.69 15.17
#